data_AF-A0A0H2SNN8-F1
#
_entry.id   AF-A0A0H2SNN8-F1
#
_cell.length_a   1.000
_cell.length_b   1.000
_cell.length_c   1.000
_cell.angle_alpha   90.00
_cell.angle_beta   90.00
_cell.angle_gamma   90.00
#
_symmetry.space_group_name_H-M   'P 1'
#
loop_
_entity.id
_entity.type
_entity.pdbx_description
1 polymer ?
#
loop_
_entity_poly.entity_id
_entity_poly.type
_entity_poly.pdbx_seq_one_letter_code
_entity_poly.pdbx_strand_id
1 'polypeptide(L)'
;MFENFVKAIDESLKESFEKGIEKGFEKGIEKGIEKGKFEGEKTIAKSLLFKKFGDNIVPYLNNLDYLDIKTIEDLTNNIFDITLDEVIKILKSTKS
;
A
#
# COMPACT_ATOMS: atom_id res chain seq x y z
N MET A 1 24.47 47.11 6.86
CA MET A 1 24.56 46.00 7.84
C MET A 1 23.19 45.37 8.10
N PHE A 2 22.15 46.17 8.38
CA PHE A 2 20.77 45.69 8.60
C PHE A 2 20.13 45.04 7.36
N GLU A 3 20.29 45.62 6.17
CA GLU A 3 19.72 45.06 4.92
C GLU A 3 20.27 43.67 4.58
N ASN A 4 21.57 43.43 4.81
CA ASN A 4 22.18 42.12 4.57
C ASN A 4 21.62 41.05 5.51
N PHE A 5 21.27 41.43 6.75
CA PHE A 5 20.67 40.52 7.71
C PHE A 5 19.22 40.16 7.32
N VAL A 6 18.43 41.16 6.91
CA VAL A 6 17.07 40.93 6.40
C VAL A 6 17.10 40.02 5.17
N LYS A 7 18.04 40.25 4.25
CA LYS A 7 18.22 39.43 3.05
C LYS A 7 18.57 37.97 3.39
N ALA A 8 19.48 37.76 4.35
CA ALA A 8 19.85 36.41 4.79
C ALA A 8 18.68 35.65 5.44
N ILE A 9 17.83 36.34 6.20
CA ILE A 9 16.61 35.75 6.79
C ILE A 9 15.62 35.37 5.68
N ASP A 10 15.40 36.26 4.71
CA ASP A 10 14.44 36.03 3.61
C ASP A 10 14.89 34.85 2.73
N GLU A 11 16.19 34.78 2.40
CA GLU A 11 16.79 33.66 1.68
C GLU A 11 16.64 32.34 2.46
N SER A 12 16.93 32.36 3.77
CA SER A 12 16.80 31.17 4.62
C SER A 12 15.34 30.70 4.79
N LEU A 13 14.39 31.62 4.92
CA LEU A 13 12.96 31.31 4.97
C LEU A 13 12.48 30.70 3.66
N LYS A 14 12.89 31.28 2.53
CA LYS A 14 12.55 30.75 1.21
C LYS A 14 13.11 29.34 1.01
N GLU A 15 14.40 29.14 1.32
CA GLU A 15 15.06 27.84 1.21
C GLU A 15 14.42 26.78 2.12
N SER A 16 14.11 27.14 3.36
CA SER A 16 13.46 26.22 4.31
C SER A 16 12.03 25.86 3.91
N PHE A 17 11.29 26.81 3.35
CA PHE A 17 9.95 26.58 2.81
C PHE A 17 9.98 25.68 1.58
N GLU A 18 10.85 25.97 0.61
CA GLU A 18 11.04 25.15 -0.59
C GLU A 18 11.41 23.71 -0.21
N LYS A 19 12.40 23.53 0.69
CA LYS A 19 12.78 22.20 1.22
C LYS A 19 11.63 21.50 1.96
N GLY A 20 10.80 22.26 2.68
CA GLY A 20 9.63 21.75 3.38
C GLY A 20 8.59 21.18 2.43
N ILE A 21 8.27 21.93 1.37
CA ILE A 21 7.35 21.51 0.31
C ILE A 21 7.90 20.31 -0.44
N GLU A 22 9.16 20.35 -0.86
CA GLU A 22 9.81 19.28 -1.61
C GLU A 22 9.75 17.96 -0.84
N LYS A 23 10.16 17.96 0.43
CA LYS A 23 10.08 16.78 1.31
C LYS A 23 8.64 16.31 1.56
N GLY A 24 7.71 17.26 1.69
CA GLY A 24 6.29 16.94 1.89
C GLY A 24 5.69 16.25 0.66
N PHE A 25 6.01 16.77 -0.52
CA PHE A 25 5.55 16.24 -1.80
C PHE A 25 6.16 14.86 -2.10
N GLU A 26 7.47 14.70 -1.90
CA GLU A 26 8.18 13.44 -2.08
C GLU A 26 7.57 12.33 -1.19
N LYS A 27 7.42 12.58 0.11
CA LYS A 27 6.77 11.64 1.04
C LYS A 27 5.30 11.38 0.69
N GLY A 28 4.59 12.38 0.19
CA GLY A 28 3.20 12.26 -0.23
C GLY A 28 3.05 11.33 -1.44
N ILE A 29 3.91 11.49 -2.45
CA ILE A 29 3.96 10.64 -3.63
C ILE A 29 4.34 9.22 -3.25
N GLU A 30 5.40 9.03 -2.46
CA GLU A 30 5.88 7.70 -2.05
C GLU A 30 4.76 6.90 -1.39
N LYS A 31 4.09 7.48 -0.38
CA LYS A 31 2.95 6.86 0.31
C LYS A 31 1.77 6.60 -0.62
N GLY A 32 1.52 7.51 -1.56
CA GLY A 32 0.45 7.37 -2.55
C GLY A 32 0.68 6.19 -3.49
N ILE A 33 1.91 6.07 -4.00
CA ILE A 33 2.32 4.97 -4.88
C ILE A 33 2.28 3.63 -4.13
N GLU A 34 2.82 3.57 -2.91
CA GLU A 34 2.83 2.35 -2.10
C GLU A 34 1.40 1.87 -1.81
N LYS A 35 0.52 2.78 -1.37
CA LYS A 35 -0.90 2.47 -1.15
C LYS A 35 -1.60 2.02 -2.43
N GLY A 36 -1.31 2.68 -3.56
CA GLY A 36 -1.86 2.32 -4.87
C GLY A 36 -1.45 0.92 -5.31
N LYS A 37 -0.16 0.56 -5.16
CA LYS A 37 0.35 -0.78 -5.47
C LYS A 37 -0.37 -1.83 -4.61
N PHE A 38 -0.48 -1.57 -3.31
CA PHE A 38 -1.12 -2.51 -2.37
C PHE A 38 -2.60 -2.76 -2.67
N GLU A 39 -3.37 -1.70 -2.94
CA GLU A 39 -4.79 -1.85 -3.31
C GLU A 39 -4.97 -2.53 -4.68
N GLY A 40 -4.03 -2.30 -5.61
CA GLY A 40 -3.96 -3.01 -6.89
C GLY A 40 -3.76 -4.51 -6.72
N GLU A 41 -2.76 -4.92 -5.94
CA GLU A 41 -2.48 -6.32 -5.62
C GLU A 41 -3.70 -7.02 -4.98
N LYS A 42 -4.34 -6.38 -4.00
CA LYS A 42 -5.58 -6.92 -3.39
C LYS A 42 -6.68 -7.16 -4.42
N THR A 43 -6.87 -6.21 -5.32
CA THR A 43 -7.92 -6.30 -6.34
C THR A 43 -7.67 -7.47 -7.30
N ILE A 44 -6.41 -7.66 -7.68
CA ILE A 44 -5.99 -8.78 -8.52
C ILE A 44 -6.19 -10.10 -7.76
N ALA A 45 -5.71 -10.20 -6.52
CA ALA A 45 -5.88 -11.38 -5.68
C ALA A 45 -7.36 -11.76 -5.50
N LYS A 46 -8.24 -10.79 -5.17
CA LYS A 46 -9.70 -11.01 -5.06
C LYS A 46 -10.28 -11.60 -6.35
N SER A 47 -9.90 -11.03 -7.49
CA SER A 47 -10.37 -11.48 -8.81
C SER A 47 -9.90 -12.89 -9.15
N LEU A 48 -8.65 -13.20 -8.87
CA LEU A 48 -8.05 -14.52 -9.15
C LEU A 48 -8.64 -15.61 -8.26
N LEU A 49 -8.76 -15.34 -6.95
CA LEU A 49 -9.38 -16.25 -6.01
C LEU A 49 -10.84 -16.54 -6.37
N PHE A 50 -11.61 -15.52 -6.71
CA PHE A 50 -12.99 -15.69 -7.17
C PHE A 50 -13.05 -16.52 -8.46
N LYS A 51 -12.19 -16.24 -9.44
CA LYS A 51 -12.14 -17.02 -10.70
C LYS A 51 -11.80 -18.49 -10.46
N LYS A 52 -10.92 -18.79 -9.51
CA LYS A 52 -10.50 -20.17 -9.22
C LYS A 52 -11.53 -20.94 -8.38
N PHE A 53 -12.11 -20.32 -7.37
CA PHE A 53 -12.92 -21.01 -6.36
C PHE A 53 -14.43 -20.69 -6.40
N GLY A 54 -14.84 -19.72 -7.21
CA GLY A 54 -16.22 -19.28 -7.34
C GLY A 54 -16.79 -18.73 -6.04
N ASP A 55 -18.08 -18.96 -5.81
CA ASP A 55 -18.81 -18.42 -4.66
C ASP A 55 -18.29 -18.93 -3.30
N ASN A 56 -17.58 -20.06 -3.28
CA ASN A 56 -17.05 -20.66 -2.06
C ASN A 56 -16.03 -19.76 -1.33
N ILE A 57 -15.36 -18.85 -2.05
CA ILE A 57 -14.36 -17.96 -1.45
C ILE A 57 -14.93 -16.59 -1.05
N VAL A 58 -16.09 -16.20 -1.58
CA VAL A 58 -16.68 -14.87 -1.39
C VAL A 58 -16.77 -14.44 0.08
N PRO A 59 -17.17 -15.31 1.04
CA PRO A 59 -17.23 -14.93 2.46
C PRO A 59 -15.89 -14.52 3.07
N TYR A 60 -14.77 -14.87 2.44
CA TYR A 60 -13.42 -14.69 2.95
C TYR A 60 -12.65 -13.57 2.24
N LEU A 61 -13.11 -13.09 1.07
CA LEU A 61 -12.37 -12.13 0.25
C LEU A 61 -12.08 -10.80 0.98
N ASN A 62 -12.97 -10.35 1.87
CA ASN A 62 -12.76 -9.13 2.65
C ASN A 62 -11.63 -9.28 3.69
N ASN A 63 -11.21 -10.50 4.01
CA ASN A 63 -10.11 -10.70 4.95
C ASN A 63 -8.74 -10.37 4.33
N LEU A 64 -8.64 -10.25 2.99
CA LEU A 64 -7.46 -9.74 2.30
C LEU A 64 -7.12 -8.30 2.70
N ASP A 65 -8.10 -7.53 3.19
CA ASP A 65 -7.88 -6.13 3.56
C ASP A 65 -6.98 -5.99 4.81
N TYR A 66 -6.83 -7.08 5.57
CA TYR A 66 -6.05 -7.17 6.80
C TYR A 66 -4.74 -7.96 6.65
N LEU A 67 -4.46 -8.48 5.46
CA LEU A 67 -3.23 -9.22 5.19
C LEU A 67 -2.10 -8.28 4.75
N ASP A 68 -0.87 -8.66 5.07
CA ASP A 68 0.31 -7.97 4.57
C ASP A 68 0.51 -8.25 3.06
N ILE A 69 1.23 -7.33 2.40
CA ILE A 69 1.45 -7.40 0.95
C ILE A 69 2.16 -8.67 0.52
N LYS A 70 3.09 -9.19 1.34
CA LYS A 70 3.86 -10.38 0.99
C LYS A 70 2.99 -11.63 0.99
N THR A 71 2.09 -11.76 1.97
CA THR A 71 1.11 -12.86 1.99
C THR A 71 0.18 -12.80 0.77
N ILE A 72 -0.22 -11.60 0.33
CA ILE A 72 -1.06 -11.42 -0.87
C ILE A 72 -0.28 -11.79 -2.15
N GLU A 73 0.99 -11.36 -2.26
CA GLU A 73 1.87 -11.73 -3.37
C GLU A 73 2.09 -13.24 -3.41
N ASP A 74 2.32 -13.89 -2.27
CA ASP A 74 2.50 -15.35 -2.17
C ASP A 74 1.22 -16.11 -2.57
N LEU A 75 0.04 -15.65 -2.15
CA LEU A 75 -1.26 -16.21 -2.57
C LEU A 75 -1.44 -16.10 -4.09
N THR A 76 -1.08 -14.94 -4.65
CA THR A 76 -1.25 -14.64 -6.08
C THR A 76 -0.29 -15.45 -6.94
N ASN A 77 0.98 -15.55 -6.55
CA ASN A 77 2.00 -16.31 -7.28
C ASN A 77 1.72 -17.81 -7.27
N ASN A 78 1.18 -18.34 -6.16
CA ASN A 78 0.84 -19.75 -6.02
C ASN A 78 -0.62 -20.06 -6.37
N ILE A 79 -1.33 -19.16 -7.07
CA ILE A 79 -2.76 -19.28 -7.32
C ILE A 79 -3.14 -20.60 -7.99
N PHE A 80 -2.30 -21.16 -8.86
CA PHE A 80 -2.61 -22.39 -9.58
C PHE A 80 -2.40 -23.64 -8.73
N ASP A 81 -1.47 -23.61 -7.77
CA ASP A 81 -1.10 -24.76 -6.95
C ASP A 81 -1.86 -24.81 -5.62
N ILE A 82 -2.34 -23.66 -5.14
CA ILE A 82 -3.02 -23.57 -3.84
C ILE A 82 -4.44 -24.13 -3.87
N THR A 83 -4.86 -24.76 -2.78
CA THR A 83 -6.21 -25.31 -2.58
C THR A 83 -7.13 -24.33 -1.84
N LEU A 84 -8.45 -24.57 -1.93
CA LEU A 84 -9.45 -23.73 -1.25
C LEU A 84 -9.24 -23.70 0.27
N ASP A 85 -8.98 -24.85 0.88
CA ASP A 85 -8.81 -24.96 2.34
C ASP A 85 -7.58 -24.21 2.84
N GLU A 86 -6.48 -24.26 2.09
CA GLU A 86 -5.26 -23.51 2.40
C GLU A 86 -5.50 -22.00 2.34
N VAL A 87 -6.17 -21.52 1.28
CA VAL A 87 -6.54 -20.11 1.17
C VAL A 87 -7.43 -19.70 2.32
N ILE A 88 -8.48 -20.46 2.64
CA ILE A 88 -9.40 -20.15 3.74
C ILE A 88 -8.65 -20.07 5.06
N LYS A 89 -7.67 -20.94 5.30
CA LYS A 89 -6.84 -20.92 6.51
C LYS A 89 -6.02 -19.62 6.59
N ILE A 90 -5.41 -19.20 5.49
CA ILE A 90 -4.66 -17.94 5.40
C ILE A 90 -5.58 -16.74 5.61
N LEU A 91 -6.75 -16.73 4.97
CA LEU A 91 -7.71 -15.63 5.10
C LEU A 91 -8.35 -15.57 6.50
N LYS A 92 -8.36 -16.66 7.28
CA LYS A 92 -8.91 -16.66 8.64
C LYS A 92 -7.90 -16.32 9.73
N SER A 93 -6.59 -16.42 9.46
CA SER A 93 -5.54 -16.20 10.47
C SER A 93 -5.48 -14.76 10.98
N THR A 94 -6.17 -13.82 10.33
CA THR A 94 -6.25 -12.39 10.69
C THR A 94 -7.36 -12.04 11.67
N LYS A 95 -8.19 -13.01 12.12
CA LYS A 95 -9.10 -12.84 13.26
C LYS A 95 -8.50 -13.43 14.54
N SER A 96 -7.48 -12.78 15.11
CA SER A 96 -7.13 -12.96 16.52
C SER A 96 -6.67 -11.67 17.15
#